data_AF-A0A9N9MQT2-F1
#
_entry.id   AF-A0A9N9MQT2-F1
#
_cell.length_a   1.000
_cell.length_b   1.000
_cell.length_c   1.000
_cell.angle_alpha   90.00
_cell.angle_beta   90.00
_cell.angle_gamma   90.00
#
_symmetry.space_group_name_H-M   'P 1'
#
loop_
_entity.id
_entity.type
_entity.pdbx_description
1 polymer ?
#
loop_
_entity_poly.entity_id
_entity_poly.type
_entity_poly.pdbx_seq_one_letter_code
_entity_poly.pdbx_strand_id
1 'polypeptide(L)'
;MPRCCNKCEDAIGVEDKNVTCDCCRVAFHLAEGCSGLSSSEQRKVVLQKRLLMYLCAKCRNAFKSAPMVIEKIEKLQDEVIKLKKEIEVLKTSPSSNTEQIISEAHERHIRSRNLMVFDVPELANSGLQEKIRHDTSIVHNIFQRLGYENEVEAIEKMSSCAIPAAPAPPALKDLPKVAGDLKSELEGFSSTKLKNAETQEKIVLPSAEDVAQEKTHNALIAGVENFNSSLLKRTDTKEKIVLPNAQDVAAEKSEKALIEGIAKFDATKLKHTETQEKNPLPDKDVVLQERTHQNLLNGVEHFDKSTMKHAETSEKGVLPNTEVIEQEKAQTNLLSGIENFDSSKLKHAETQEKNPLPTKEIIDQEKSA
;
A
#
# COMPACT_ATOMS: atom_id res chain seq x y z
N MET A 1 5.37 -1.10 65.43
CA MET A 1 6.32 -0.07 64.97
C MET A 1 5.72 1.30 65.23
N PRO A 2 6.50 2.27 65.74
CA PRO A 2 6.01 3.64 65.90
C PRO A 2 5.55 4.16 64.54
N ARG A 3 4.36 4.77 64.49
CA ARG A 3 3.89 5.43 63.26
C ARG A 3 4.63 6.75 63.16
N CYS A 4 5.35 7.01 62.08
CA CYS A 4 5.95 8.34 61.85
C CYS A 4 4.98 9.25 61.10
N CYS A 5 5.09 10.56 61.34
CA CYS A 5 4.35 11.54 60.57
C CYS A 5 4.95 11.69 59.18
N ASN A 6 4.14 11.55 58.14
CA ASN A 6 4.62 11.64 56.75
C ASN A 6 5.01 13.07 56.30
N LYS A 7 4.95 14.08 57.18
CA LYS A 7 5.35 15.45 56.84
C LYS A 7 6.60 15.92 57.58
N CYS A 8 6.71 15.67 58.88
CA CYS A 8 7.90 16.02 59.66
C CYS A 8 8.81 14.83 59.96
N GLU A 9 8.43 13.61 59.56
CA GLU A 9 9.18 12.36 59.75
C GLU A 9 9.41 11.93 61.19
N ASP A 10 9.00 12.75 62.16
CA ASP A 10 9.04 12.43 63.59
C ASP A 10 8.06 11.32 63.97
N ALA A 11 8.39 10.58 65.03
CA ALA A 11 7.56 9.54 65.59
C ALA A 11 6.28 10.11 66.24
N ILE A 12 5.13 9.53 65.91
CA ILE A 12 3.86 9.79 66.58
C ILE A 12 3.82 8.89 67.82
N GLY A 13 3.78 9.51 69.01
CA GLY A 13 3.68 8.80 70.27
C GLY A 13 2.40 7.98 70.38
N VAL A 14 2.40 6.95 71.23
CA VAL A 14 1.28 6.01 71.39
C VAL A 14 0.02 6.71 71.92
N GLU A 15 0.19 7.79 72.68
CA GLU A 15 -0.90 8.60 73.23
C GLU A 15 -1.20 9.87 72.41
N ASP A 16 -0.41 10.15 71.37
CA ASP A 16 -0.56 11.36 70.57
C ASP A 16 -1.72 11.23 69.57
N LYS A 17 -2.56 12.26 69.54
CA LYS A 17 -3.64 12.35 68.53
C LYS A 17 -3.03 12.52 67.14
N ASN A 18 -3.47 11.68 66.21
CA ASN A 18 -3.05 11.72 64.81
C ASN A 18 -4.24 11.63 63.86
N VAL A 19 -3.98 11.92 62.59
CA VAL A 19 -4.94 11.77 61.50
C VAL A 19 -4.31 11.02 60.33
N THR A 20 -5.04 10.07 59.75
CA THR A 20 -4.61 9.34 58.56
C THR A 20 -5.35 9.84 57.32
N CYS A 21 -4.61 10.03 56.23
CA CYS A 21 -5.20 10.37 54.92
C CYS A 21 -6.16 9.26 54.47
N ASP A 22 -7.38 9.60 54.07
CA ASP A 22 -8.37 8.62 53.61
C ASP A 22 -8.01 7.98 52.27
N CYS A 23 -7.15 8.64 51.47
CA CYS A 23 -6.70 8.13 50.17
C CYS A 23 -5.45 7.24 50.29
N CYS A 24 -4.35 7.76 50.83
CA CYS A 24 -3.08 7.02 50.89
C CYS A 24 -2.79 6.36 52.25
N ARG A 25 -3.69 6.49 53.23
CA ARG A 25 -3.62 5.88 54.59
C ARG A 25 -2.39 6.24 55.43
N VAL A 26 -1.53 7.13 54.96
CA VAL A 26 -0.38 7.64 55.73
C VAL A 26 -0.82 8.56 56.87
N ALA A 27 -0.08 8.51 57.99
CA ALA A 27 -0.39 9.22 59.22
C ALA A 27 0.29 10.59 59.29
N PHE A 28 -0.38 11.54 59.94
CA PHE A 28 0.10 12.89 60.19
C PHE A 28 -0.20 13.28 61.63
N HIS A 29 0.67 14.11 62.22
CA HIS A 29 0.36 14.77 63.49
C HIS A 29 -0.89 15.64 63.34
N LEU A 30 -1.73 15.64 64.37
CA LEU A 30 -2.91 16.52 64.47
C LEU A 30 -2.48 17.95 64.85
N ALA A 31 -1.58 18.51 64.07
CA ALA A 31 -1.08 19.87 64.19
C ALA A 31 -1.22 20.59 62.84
N GLU A 32 -1.39 21.91 62.87
CA GLU A 32 -1.57 22.71 61.66
C GLU A 32 -0.35 22.62 60.73
N GLY A 33 0.86 22.61 61.28
CA GLY A 33 2.09 22.44 60.49
C GLY A 33 2.19 21.11 59.75
N CYS A 34 1.60 20.03 60.30
CA CYS A 34 1.69 18.68 59.73
C CYS A 34 0.47 18.33 58.87
N SER A 35 -0.72 18.36 59.46
CA SER A 35 -1.97 18.00 58.79
C SER A 35 -2.56 19.12 57.93
N GLY A 36 -2.19 20.39 58.19
CA GLY A 36 -2.81 21.55 57.53
C GLY A 36 -4.28 21.77 57.92
N LEU A 37 -4.75 21.09 58.97
CA LEU A 37 -6.11 21.26 59.51
C LEU A 37 -6.12 22.37 60.55
N SER A 38 -7.14 23.23 60.50
CA SER A 38 -7.41 24.20 61.54
C SER A 38 -7.85 23.52 62.84
N SER A 39 -7.73 24.23 63.97
CA SER A 39 -8.15 23.72 65.29
C SER A 39 -9.60 23.20 65.32
N SER A 40 -10.49 23.79 64.52
CA SER A 40 -11.90 23.38 64.41
C SER A 40 -12.09 22.09 63.60
N GLU A 41 -11.27 21.87 62.59
CA GLU A 41 -11.30 20.66 61.75
C GLU A 41 -10.64 19.48 62.47
N GLN A 42 -9.54 19.73 63.18
CA GLN A 42 -8.86 18.74 64.00
C GLN A 42 -9.81 18.08 65.01
N ARG A 43 -10.71 18.85 65.63
CA ARG A 43 -11.73 18.31 66.55
C ARG A 43 -12.74 17.38 65.87
N LYS A 44 -13.08 17.64 64.60
CA LYS A 44 -14.08 16.86 63.85
C LYS A 44 -13.49 15.59 63.23
N VAL A 45 -12.24 15.65 62.78
CA VAL A 45 -11.60 14.58 61.99
C VAL A 45 -11.23 13.34 62.83
N VAL A 46 -11.12 13.51 64.15
CA VAL A 46 -10.76 12.44 65.12
C VAL A 46 -12.01 11.68 65.62
N LEU A 47 -13.22 12.15 65.30
CA LEU A 47 -14.46 11.47 65.69
C LEU A 47 -14.60 10.14 64.96
N GLN A 48 -15.03 9.09 65.68
CA GLN A 48 -15.22 7.75 65.13
C GLN A 48 -16.26 7.68 64.01
N LYS A 49 -17.24 8.59 64.01
CA LYS A 49 -18.19 8.80 62.91
C LYS A 49 -17.96 10.20 62.34
N ARG A 50 -17.07 10.31 61.36
CA ARG A 50 -16.77 11.56 60.67
C ARG A 50 -17.42 11.57 59.28
N LEU A 51 -18.06 12.69 58.95
CA LEU A 51 -18.51 13.00 57.58
C LEU A 51 -17.39 13.63 56.74
N LEU A 52 -16.39 14.20 57.39
CA LEU A 52 -15.27 14.90 56.75
C LEU A 52 -14.14 13.91 56.44
N MET A 53 -13.82 13.76 55.16
CA MET A 53 -12.61 13.08 54.70
C MET A 53 -11.41 14.01 54.82
N TYR A 54 -10.30 13.47 55.32
CA TYR A 54 -9.00 14.11 55.31
C TYR A 54 -8.14 13.57 54.17
N LEU A 55 -7.77 14.44 53.25
CA LEU A 55 -6.81 14.17 52.19
C LEU A 55 -5.54 14.97 52.46
N CYS A 56 -4.39 14.29 52.46
CA CYS A 56 -3.11 14.99 52.55
C CYS A 56 -2.90 15.88 51.31
N ALA A 57 -1.98 16.85 51.40
CA ALA A 57 -1.73 17.80 50.31
C ALA A 57 -1.44 17.11 48.97
N LYS A 58 -0.67 16.01 48.96
CA LYS A 58 -0.38 15.22 47.76
C LYS A 58 -1.64 14.63 47.14
N CYS A 59 -2.47 13.94 47.94
CA CYS A 59 -3.71 13.34 47.47
C CYS A 59 -4.74 14.39 47.02
N ARG A 60 -4.86 15.50 47.76
CA ARG A 60 -5.75 16.61 47.38
C ARG A 60 -5.35 17.22 46.04
N ASN A 61 -4.05 17.43 45.82
CA ASN A 61 -3.54 17.96 44.56
C ASN A 61 -3.73 16.96 43.42
N ALA A 62 -3.49 15.66 43.66
CA ALA A 62 -3.75 14.60 42.69
C ALA A 62 -5.23 14.54 42.28
N PHE A 63 -6.16 14.64 43.25
CA PHE A 63 -7.60 14.71 42.97
C PHE A 63 -7.99 15.96 42.18
N LYS A 64 -7.36 17.11 42.44
CA LYS A 64 -7.58 18.34 41.66
C LYS A 64 -7.08 18.21 40.22
N SER A 65 -5.95 17.54 40.00
CA SER A 65 -5.37 17.36 38.66
C SER A 65 -6.03 16.23 37.86
N ALA A 66 -6.68 15.28 38.53
CA ALA A 66 -7.32 14.12 37.89
C ALA A 66 -8.24 14.48 36.70
N PRO A 67 -9.19 15.44 36.79
CA PRO A 67 -10.04 15.79 35.65
C PRO A 67 -9.25 16.34 34.46
N MET A 68 -8.23 17.16 34.71
CA MET A 68 -7.38 17.71 33.63
C MET A 68 -6.55 16.63 32.93
N VAL A 69 -6.12 15.61 33.67
CA VAL A 69 -5.38 14.47 33.11
C VAL A 69 -6.31 13.61 32.27
N ILE A 70 -7.54 13.35 32.72
CA ILE A 70 -8.56 12.60 31.96
C ILE A 70 -8.85 13.32 30.63
N GLU A 71 -9.10 14.62 30.64
CA GLU A 71 -9.37 15.40 29.42
C GLU A 71 -8.19 15.32 28.42
N LYS A 72 -6.94 15.37 28.91
CA LYS A 72 -5.76 15.20 28.06
C LYS A 72 -5.63 13.79 27.50
N ILE A 73 -5.98 12.77 28.28
CA ILE A 73 -5.97 11.38 27.83
C ILE A 73 -6.99 11.19 26.71
N GLU A 74 -8.19 11.72 26.83
CA GLU A 74 -9.23 11.66 25.79
C GLU A 74 -8.76 12.31 24.49
N LYS A 75 -8.17 13.52 24.56
CA LYS A 75 -7.60 14.20 23.37
C LYS A 75 -6.50 13.39 22.69
N LEU A 76 -5.60 12.79 23.47
CA LEU A 76 -4.55 11.93 22.93
C LEU A 76 -5.11 10.66 22.29
N GLN A 77 -6.18 10.09 22.86
CA GLN A 77 -6.86 8.94 22.26
C GLN A 77 -7.48 9.31 20.90
N ASP A 78 -8.11 10.48 20.78
CA ASP A 78 -8.65 10.98 19.52
C ASP A 78 -7.56 11.20 18.47
N GLU A 79 -6.43 11.80 18.85
CA GLU A 79 -5.28 11.99 17.95
C GLU A 79 -4.72 10.66 17.47
N VAL A 80 -4.59 9.66 18.34
CA VAL A 80 -4.13 8.32 17.96
C VAL A 80 -5.11 7.66 17.00
N ILE A 81 -6.42 7.80 17.22
CA ILE A 81 -7.43 7.28 16.29
C ILE A 81 -7.32 7.97 14.93
N LYS A 82 -7.12 9.29 14.91
CA LYS A 82 -6.93 10.06 13.67
C LYS A 82 -5.69 9.60 12.91
N LEU A 83 -4.54 9.50 13.60
CA LEU A 83 -3.29 9.03 12.99
C LEU A 83 -3.40 7.60 12.47
N LYS A 84 -4.09 6.71 13.20
CA LYS A 84 -4.34 5.34 12.72
C LYS A 84 -5.17 5.33 11.43
N LYS A 85 -6.19 6.19 11.32
CA LYS A 85 -6.97 6.34 10.08
C LYS A 85 -6.12 6.86 8.94
N GLU A 86 -5.28 7.87 9.17
CA GLU A 86 -4.37 8.41 8.16
C GLU A 86 -3.36 7.35 7.67
N ILE A 87 -2.78 6.57 8.59
CA ILE A 87 -1.90 5.45 8.25
C ILE A 87 -2.63 4.39 7.43
N GLU A 88 -3.88 4.07 7.77
CA GLU A 88 -4.67 3.09 7.02
C GLU A 88 -4.93 3.58 5.58
N VAL A 89 -5.27 4.86 5.41
CA VAL A 89 -5.40 5.48 4.08
C VAL A 89 -4.09 5.37 3.30
N LEU A 90 -2.95 5.67 3.92
CA LEU A 90 -1.64 5.55 3.28
C LEU A 90 -1.27 4.10 2.93
N LYS A 91 -1.68 3.12 3.74
CA LYS A 91 -1.47 1.69 3.44
C LYS A 91 -2.35 1.19 2.31
N THR A 92 -3.59 1.68 2.22
CA THR A 92 -4.52 1.35 1.12
C THR A 92 -4.23 2.11 -0.16
N SER A 93 -3.46 3.22 -0.09
CA SER A 93 -2.96 3.88 -1.29
C SER A 93 -1.96 2.92 -1.95
N PRO A 94 -2.20 2.46 -3.18
CA PRO A 94 -1.24 1.61 -3.86
C PRO A 94 0.08 2.40 -3.98
N SER A 95 1.22 1.73 -3.83
CA SER A 95 2.56 2.25 -4.13
C SER A 95 2.74 2.55 -5.64
N SER A 96 1.72 3.11 -6.28
CA SER A 96 1.56 3.34 -7.71
C SER A 96 2.48 4.44 -8.23
N ASN A 97 3.08 5.24 -7.34
CA ASN A 97 3.98 6.30 -7.80
C ASN A 97 5.30 5.73 -8.30
N THR A 98 5.81 4.62 -7.78
CA THR A 98 7.10 4.08 -8.25
C THR A 98 7.03 3.59 -9.70
N GLU A 99 6.03 2.79 -10.07
CA GLU A 99 5.90 2.33 -11.46
C GLU A 99 5.51 3.46 -12.42
N GLN A 100 4.66 4.40 -12.01
CA GLN A 100 4.34 5.57 -12.82
C GLN A 100 5.55 6.49 -13.01
N ILE A 101 6.35 6.72 -11.97
CA ILE A 101 7.59 7.50 -12.06
C ILE A 101 8.61 6.79 -12.94
N ILE A 102 8.76 5.47 -12.81
CA ILE A 102 9.67 4.67 -13.67
C ILE A 102 9.20 4.72 -15.13
N SER A 103 7.90 4.58 -15.38
CA SER A 103 7.32 4.63 -16.73
C SER A 103 7.49 6.01 -17.36
N GLU A 104 7.16 7.08 -16.62
CA GLU A 104 7.34 8.46 -17.07
C GLU A 104 8.82 8.80 -17.30
N ALA A 105 9.73 8.34 -16.42
CA ALA A 105 11.16 8.53 -16.60
C ALA A 105 11.69 7.78 -17.84
N HIS A 106 11.21 6.57 -18.09
CA HIS A 106 11.54 5.80 -19.28
C HIS A 106 11.02 6.49 -20.55
N GLU A 107 9.79 6.98 -20.55
CA GLU A 107 9.23 7.74 -21.67
C GLU A 107 9.99 9.04 -21.93
N ARG A 108 10.40 9.77 -20.88
CA ARG A 108 11.26 10.97 -21.03
C ARG A 108 12.61 10.61 -21.64
N HIS A 109 13.19 9.48 -21.28
CA HIS A 109 14.43 9.01 -21.88
C HIS A 109 14.24 8.70 -23.38
N ILE A 110 13.15 8.04 -23.76
CA ILE A 110 12.80 7.80 -25.17
C ILE A 110 12.63 9.14 -25.90
N ARG A 111 11.80 10.06 -25.36
CA ARG A 111 11.56 11.39 -25.97
C ARG A 111 12.82 12.22 -26.10
N SER A 112 13.76 12.13 -25.15
CA SER A 112 15.03 12.87 -25.20
C SER A 112 15.94 12.45 -26.38
N ARG A 113 15.69 11.27 -26.97
CA ARG A 113 16.40 10.76 -28.14
C ARG A 113 15.60 10.97 -29.43
N ASN A 114 14.38 11.50 -29.34
CA ASN A 114 13.57 11.82 -30.51
C ASN A 114 14.03 13.16 -31.10
N LEU A 115 14.27 13.17 -32.41
CA LEU A 115 14.52 14.39 -33.17
C LEU A 115 13.17 14.94 -33.67
N MET A 116 12.83 16.15 -33.24
CA MET A 116 11.63 16.85 -33.72
C MET A 116 12.01 17.69 -34.95
N VAL A 117 11.40 17.40 -36.10
CA VAL A 117 11.58 18.18 -37.32
C VAL A 117 10.33 19.04 -37.53
N PHE A 118 10.51 20.36 -37.59
CA PHE A 118 9.44 21.34 -37.79
C PHE A 118 9.36 21.77 -39.26
N ASP A 119 8.20 22.30 -39.65
CA ASP A 119 7.94 22.85 -40.99
C ASP A 119 8.07 21.80 -42.12
N VAL A 120 7.73 20.55 -41.79
CA VAL A 120 7.65 19.46 -42.75
C VAL A 120 6.32 19.59 -43.52
N PRO A 121 6.34 19.72 -44.86
CA PRO A 121 5.12 19.77 -45.65
C PRO A 121 4.32 18.49 -45.45
N GLU A 122 3.05 18.60 -45.08
CA GLU A 122 2.15 17.45 -44.96
C GLU A 122 1.33 17.27 -46.24
N LEU A 123 1.12 16.02 -46.65
CA LEU A 123 0.23 15.74 -47.77
C LEU A 123 -1.23 15.78 -47.29
N ALA A 124 -2.00 16.77 -47.77
CA ALA A 124 -3.42 16.88 -47.47
C ALA A 124 -4.24 15.88 -48.31
N ASN A 125 -5.01 15.03 -47.64
CA ASN A 125 -6.03 14.15 -48.23
C ASN A 125 -5.53 13.17 -49.32
N SER A 126 -4.73 12.17 -48.93
CA SER A 126 -4.44 10.99 -49.75
C SER A 126 -4.65 9.68 -48.99
N GLY A 127 -4.64 8.55 -49.71
CA GLY A 127 -4.75 7.22 -49.12
C GLY A 127 -3.51 6.87 -48.27
N LEU A 128 -3.68 6.00 -47.27
CA LEU A 128 -2.63 5.65 -46.29
C LEU A 128 -1.28 5.27 -46.93
N GLN A 129 -1.29 4.49 -48.01
CA GLN A 129 -0.08 4.07 -48.72
C GLN A 129 0.66 5.22 -49.40
N GLU A 130 -0.08 6.21 -49.89
CA GLU A 130 0.49 7.37 -50.58
C GLU A 130 1.06 8.37 -49.58
N LYS A 131 0.40 8.51 -48.42
CA LYS A 131 0.93 9.25 -47.28
C LYS A 131 2.22 8.64 -46.74
N ILE A 132 2.26 7.31 -46.55
CA ILE A 132 3.48 6.60 -46.14
C ILE A 132 4.62 6.86 -47.14
N ARG A 133 4.37 6.72 -48.45
CA ARG A 133 5.38 6.97 -49.48
C ARG A 133 5.91 8.42 -49.43
N HIS A 134 5.01 9.38 -49.28
CA HIS A 134 5.36 10.78 -49.18
C HIS A 134 6.23 11.06 -47.95
N ASP A 135 5.81 10.59 -46.78
CA ASP A 135 6.50 10.83 -45.51
C ASP A 135 7.87 10.14 -45.49
N THR A 136 7.99 8.92 -46.03
CA THR A 136 9.27 8.22 -46.20
C THR A 136 10.21 9.00 -47.13
N SER A 137 9.69 9.58 -48.22
CA SER A 137 10.49 10.40 -49.15
C SER A 137 11.02 11.66 -48.49
N ILE A 138 10.21 12.31 -47.64
CA ILE A 138 10.65 13.47 -46.85
C ILE A 138 11.76 13.08 -45.89
N VAL A 139 11.60 11.99 -45.14
CA VAL A 139 12.64 11.50 -44.22
C VAL A 139 13.93 11.22 -44.98
N HIS A 140 13.85 10.56 -46.14
CA HIS A 140 15.01 10.32 -47.00
C HIS A 140 15.68 11.63 -47.44
N ASN A 141 14.91 12.67 -47.80
CA ASN A 141 15.46 13.97 -48.19
C ASN A 141 16.15 14.68 -47.02
N ILE A 142 15.57 14.60 -45.81
CA ILE A 142 16.16 15.19 -44.60
C ILE A 142 17.49 14.52 -44.28
N PHE A 143 17.53 13.17 -44.28
CA PHE A 143 18.75 12.42 -44.00
C PHE A 143 19.84 12.68 -45.04
N GLN A 144 19.45 12.84 -46.31
CA GLN A 144 20.37 13.22 -47.38
C GLN A 144 21.01 14.60 -47.12
N ARG A 145 20.20 15.61 -46.77
CA ARG A 145 20.71 16.97 -46.46
C ARG A 145 21.62 17.01 -45.24
N LEU A 146 21.44 16.08 -44.31
CA LEU A 146 22.28 15.94 -43.11
C LEU A 146 23.57 15.14 -43.38
N GLY A 147 23.78 14.65 -44.60
CA GLY A 147 24.99 13.92 -45.00
C GLY A 147 24.99 12.43 -44.62
N TYR A 148 23.84 11.88 -44.26
CA TYR A 148 23.66 10.47 -43.87
C TYR A 148 23.14 9.60 -45.04
N GLU A 149 23.67 9.83 -46.25
CA GLU A 149 23.18 9.19 -47.48
C GLU A 149 23.31 7.65 -47.45
N ASN A 150 24.30 7.12 -46.72
CA ASN A 150 24.61 5.68 -46.64
C ASN A 150 23.86 4.92 -45.54
N GLU A 151 23.16 5.62 -44.64
CA GLU A 151 22.42 4.98 -43.52
C GLU A 151 20.93 4.77 -43.84
N VAL A 152 20.43 5.32 -44.95
CA VAL A 152 19.01 5.20 -45.31
C VAL A 152 18.61 3.76 -45.65
N GLU A 153 19.49 3.00 -46.33
CA GLU A 153 19.30 1.56 -46.59
C GLU A 153 19.32 0.71 -45.30
N ALA A 154 20.02 1.16 -44.25
CA ALA A 154 20.07 0.45 -42.97
C ALA A 154 18.77 0.65 -42.17
N ILE A 155 18.13 1.82 -42.29
CA ILE A 155 16.86 2.13 -41.62
C ILE A 155 15.70 1.31 -42.20
N GLU A 156 15.66 1.12 -43.53
CA GLU A 156 14.66 0.25 -44.16
C GLU A 156 14.82 -1.23 -43.74
N LYS A 157 16.06 -1.69 -43.51
CA LYS A 157 16.35 -3.04 -43.03
C LYS A 157 16.10 -3.23 -41.54
N MET A 158 16.32 -2.21 -40.71
CA MET A 158 16.06 -2.26 -39.25
C MET A 158 14.57 -2.30 -38.89
N SER A 159 13.68 -1.95 -39.80
CA SER A 159 12.22 -2.14 -39.66
C SER A 159 11.81 -3.63 -39.62
N SER A 160 12.73 -4.57 -39.89
CA SER A 160 12.49 -6.02 -39.80
C SER A 160 12.84 -6.65 -38.44
N CYS A 161 13.36 -5.89 -37.47
CA CYS A 161 13.57 -6.41 -36.12
C CYS A 161 12.26 -6.43 -35.32
N ALA A 162 11.86 -7.64 -34.90
CA ALA A 162 10.64 -7.96 -34.20
C ALA A 162 10.36 -7.05 -32.98
N ILE A 163 9.37 -6.17 -33.14
CA ILE A 163 8.58 -5.63 -32.03
C ILE A 163 7.57 -6.73 -31.64
N PRO A 164 7.37 -7.08 -30.37
CA PRO A 164 6.30 -7.99 -29.98
C PRO A 164 4.97 -7.40 -30.46
N ALA A 165 4.33 -8.09 -31.40
CA ALA A 165 3.11 -7.66 -32.05
C ALA A 165 1.97 -7.54 -31.03
N ALA A 166 1.54 -6.31 -30.76
CA ALA A 166 0.12 -6.07 -30.59
C ALA A 166 -0.57 -6.38 -31.94
N PRO A 167 -1.71 -7.08 -31.97
CA PRO A 167 -2.30 -7.55 -33.21
C PRO A 167 -2.66 -6.35 -34.10
N ALA A 168 -2.19 -6.40 -35.35
CA ALA A 168 -2.50 -5.40 -36.36
C ALA A 168 -4.01 -5.38 -36.65
N PRO A 169 -4.61 -4.19 -36.90
CA PRO A 169 -5.97 -4.12 -37.42
C PRO A 169 -6.03 -4.75 -38.82
N PRO A 170 -7.09 -5.51 -39.16
CA PRO A 170 -7.19 -6.20 -40.45
C PRO A 170 -7.25 -5.22 -41.63
N ALA A 171 -6.75 -5.67 -42.79
CA ALA A 171 -6.73 -4.90 -44.03
C ALA A 171 -8.15 -4.59 -44.54
N LEU A 172 -8.31 -3.47 -45.25
CA LEU A 172 -9.58 -2.96 -45.83
C LEU A 172 -10.38 -3.95 -46.70
N LYS A 173 -9.74 -5.03 -47.15
CA LYS A 173 -10.33 -6.11 -47.95
C LYS A 173 -10.95 -7.23 -47.10
N ASP A 174 -10.65 -7.27 -45.80
CA ASP A 174 -11.11 -8.26 -44.82
C ASP A 174 -12.09 -7.66 -43.78
N LEU A 175 -12.54 -6.40 -43.95
CA LEU A 175 -13.68 -5.88 -43.20
C LEU A 175 -15.00 -6.42 -43.80
N PRO A 176 -15.98 -6.79 -42.97
CA PRO A 176 -17.31 -7.16 -43.45
C PRO A 176 -17.89 -6.01 -44.27
N LYS A 177 -18.21 -6.26 -45.54
CA LYS A 177 -18.95 -5.30 -46.36
C LYS A 177 -20.27 -5.02 -45.65
N VAL A 178 -20.46 -3.78 -45.22
CA VAL A 178 -21.73 -3.28 -44.71
C VAL A 178 -22.80 -3.63 -45.75
N ALA A 179 -23.81 -4.38 -45.34
CA ALA A 179 -24.92 -4.77 -46.20
C ALA A 179 -25.50 -3.51 -46.88
N GLY A 180 -25.75 -3.58 -48.19
CA GLY A 180 -26.18 -2.42 -49.00
C GLY A 180 -27.42 -1.72 -48.46
N ASP A 181 -28.20 -2.43 -47.66
CA ASP A 181 -29.41 -1.96 -47.00
C ASP A 181 -29.11 -0.91 -45.91
N LEU A 182 -28.04 -1.09 -45.13
CA LEU A 182 -27.68 -0.21 -44.01
C LEU A 182 -27.13 1.14 -44.49
N LYS A 183 -26.44 1.17 -45.63
CA LYS A 183 -25.90 2.41 -46.19
C LYS A 183 -27.02 3.30 -46.75
N SER A 184 -28.04 2.68 -47.34
CA SER A 184 -29.23 3.36 -47.85
C SER A 184 -30.12 3.90 -46.71
N GLU A 185 -30.14 3.23 -45.55
CA GLU A 185 -30.83 3.71 -44.34
C GLU A 185 -30.14 4.90 -43.66
N LEU A 186 -28.80 4.94 -43.65
CA LEU A 186 -28.06 6.09 -43.09
C LEU A 186 -28.17 7.36 -43.97
N GLU A 187 -28.18 7.22 -45.29
CA GLU A 187 -28.32 8.37 -46.21
C GLU A 187 -29.77 8.92 -46.22
N GLY A 188 -30.76 8.14 -45.77
CA GLY A 188 -32.15 8.57 -45.59
C GLY A 188 -32.49 9.14 -44.20
N PHE A 189 -31.51 9.25 -43.29
CA PHE A 189 -31.76 9.62 -41.90
C PHE A 189 -32.04 11.12 -41.74
N SER A 190 -33.31 11.48 -41.53
CA SER A 190 -33.76 12.84 -41.23
C SER A 190 -33.92 13.03 -39.72
N SER A 191 -33.16 13.97 -39.13
CA SER A 191 -33.19 14.28 -37.69
C SER A 191 -34.55 14.74 -37.17
N THR A 192 -35.46 15.15 -38.06
CA THR A 192 -36.84 15.56 -37.74
C THR A 192 -37.78 14.40 -37.40
N LYS A 193 -37.34 13.13 -37.56
CA LYS A 193 -38.12 11.93 -37.19
C LYS A 193 -37.74 11.37 -35.82
N LEU A 194 -36.79 11.98 -35.10
CA LEU A 194 -36.48 11.61 -33.73
C LEU A 194 -37.60 12.10 -32.81
N LYS A 195 -38.17 11.20 -31.99
CA LYS A 195 -39.13 11.59 -30.95
C LYS A 195 -38.38 12.36 -29.86
N ASN A 196 -38.88 13.53 -29.48
CA ASN A 196 -38.33 14.28 -28.34
C ASN A 196 -38.38 13.39 -27.09
N ALA A 197 -37.22 13.21 -26.45
CA ALA A 197 -37.11 12.50 -25.19
C ALA A 197 -37.50 13.46 -24.06
N GLU A 198 -38.64 13.21 -23.44
CA GLU A 198 -39.12 13.98 -22.29
C GLU A 198 -38.26 13.64 -21.06
N THR A 199 -37.58 14.64 -20.51
CA THR A 199 -36.80 14.50 -19.28
C THR A 199 -37.74 14.36 -18.09
N GLN A 200 -37.81 13.18 -17.49
CA GLN A 200 -38.59 12.95 -16.26
C GLN A 200 -37.75 13.27 -15.03
N GLU A 201 -38.21 14.23 -14.22
CA GLU A 201 -37.67 14.53 -12.90
C GLU A 201 -38.04 13.38 -11.95
N LYS A 202 -37.03 12.63 -11.48
CA LYS A 202 -37.21 11.54 -10.49
C LYS A 202 -37.42 12.13 -9.09
N ILE A 203 -38.62 12.66 -8.81
CA ILE A 203 -39.10 12.81 -7.44
C ILE A 203 -39.69 11.45 -7.05
N VAL A 204 -38.89 10.63 -6.36
CA VAL A 204 -39.38 9.36 -5.83
C VAL A 204 -40.21 9.66 -4.59
N LEU A 205 -41.51 9.37 -4.64
CA LEU A 205 -42.39 9.42 -3.47
C LEU A 205 -41.89 8.42 -2.41
N PRO A 206 -41.97 8.76 -1.11
CA PRO A 206 -41.62 7.82 -0.03
C PRO A 206 -42.36 6.49 -0.22
N SER A 207 -41.64 5.38 -0.07
CA SER A 207 -42.21 4.05 -0.25
C SER A 207 -43.21 3.72 0.87
N ALA A 208 -44.06 2.71 0.65
CA ALA A 208 -44.96 2.22 1.68
C ALA A 208 -44.19 1.70 2.91
N GLU A 209 -43.00 1.12 2.71
CA GLU A 209 -42.07 0.78 3.78
C GLU A 209 -41.60 2.01 4.57
N ASP A 210 -41.23 3.11 3.90
CA ASP A 210 -40.74 4.32 4.56
C ASP A 210 -41.82 4.93 5.46
N VAL A 211 -43.06 4.99 4.98
CA VAL A 211 -44.21 5.48 5.76
C VAL A 211 -44.55 4.55 6.92
N ALA A 212 -44.41 3.23 6.73
CA ALA A 212 -44.63 2.26 7.81
C ALA A 212 -43.56 2.37 8.91
N GLN A 213 -42.29 2.55 8.52
CA GLN A 213 -41.18 2.77 9.46
C GLN A 213 -41.33 4.10 10.22
N GLU A 214 -41.73 5.17 9.55
CA GLU A 214 -41.98 6.45 10.21
C GLU A 214 -43.13 6.33 11.22
N LYS A 215 -44.19 5.59 10.88
CA LYS A 215 -45.31 5.34 11.78
C LYS A 215 -44.93 4.51 13.01
N THR A 216 -44.07 3.50 12.86
CA THR A 216 -43.58 2.72 14.01
C THR A 216 -42.65 3.55 14.88
N HIS A 217 -41.77 4.35 14.28
CA HIS A 217 -40.88 5.27 14.98
C HIS A 217 -41.68 6.31 15.80
N ASN A 218 -42.69 6.93 15.21
CA ASN A 218 -43.55 7.89 15.90
C ASN A 218 -44.38 7.24 17.02
N ALA A 219 -44.84 6.00 16.84
CA ALA A 219 -45.53 5.26 17.88
C ALA A 219 -44.62 4.91 19.07
N LEU A 220 -43.35 4.58 18.82
CA LEU A 220 -42.33 4.35 19.85
C LEU A 220 -42.05 5.62 20.65
N ILE A 221 -41.85 6.75 19.97
CA ILE A 221 -41.62 8.04 20.62
C ILE A 221 -42.82 8.41 21.50
N ALA A 222 -44.04 8.35 20.97
CA ALA A 222 -45.25 8.64 21.74
C ALA A 222 -45.43 7.68 22.93
N GLY A 223 -45.03 6.41 22.79
CA GLY A 223 -45.05 5.43 23.88
C GLY A 223 -44.05 5.75 24.99
N VAL A 224 -42.88 6.30 24.65
CA VAL A 224 -41.86 6.74 25.61
C VAL A 224 -42.23 8.08 26.27
N GLU A 225 -42.76 9.03 25.51
CA GLU A 225 -43.22 10.33 26.03
C GLU A 225 -44.38 10.17 27.01
N ASN A 226 -45.32 9.27 26.71
CA ASN A 226 -46.46 8.99 27.59
C ASN A 226 -46.19 7.86 28.59
N PHE A 227 -44.92 7.42 28.73
CA PHE A 227 -44.56 6.32 29.62
C PHE A 227 -44.73 6.73 31.09
N ASN A 228 -45.67 6.09 31.78
CA ASN A 228 -45.90 6.32 33.20
C ASN A 228 -44.92 5.49 34.06
N SER A 229 -43.84 6.14 34.48
CA SER A 229 -42.79 5.58 35.34
C SER A 229 -43.31 5.09 36.72
N SER A 230 -44.51 5.51 37.13
CA SER A 230 -45.14 5.07 38.38
C SER A 230 -45.60 3.60 38.35
N LEU A 231 -45.73 3.00 37.17
CA LEU A 231 -46.11 1.59 36.99
C LEU A 231 -44.92 0.63 37.09
N LEU A 232 -43.68 1.14 37.17
CA LEU A 232 -42.49 0.32 37.33
C LEU A 232 -42.41 -0.25 38.75
N LYS A 233 -42.41 -1.57 38.87
CA LYS A 233 -42.15 -2.24 40.15
C LYS A 233 -40.70 -2.03 40.55
N ARG A 234 -40.45 -1.53 41.78
CA ARG A 234 -39.09 -1.49 42.33
C ARG A 234 -38.53 -2.90 42.42
N THR A 235 -37.32 -3.06 41.88
CA THR A 235 -36.54 -4.30 41.98
C THR A 235 -35.42 -4.04 42.98
N ASP A 236 -35.41 -4.79 44.08
CA ASP A 236 -34.32 -4.75 45.05
C ASP A 236 -33.09 -5.46 44.47
N THR A 237 -32.05 -4.68 44.19
CA THR A 237 -30.74 -5.21 43.77
C THR A 237 -30.01 -5.79 44.98
N LYS A 238 -29.94 -7.12 45.08
CA LYS A 238 -29.07 -7.79 46.05
C LYS A 238 -27.62 -7.72 45.59
N GLU A 239 -26.83 -6.87 46.24
CA GLU A 239 -25.38 -6.77 46.04
C GLU A 239 -24.70 -8.05 46.53
N LYS A 240 -24.13 -8.83 45.60
CA LYS A 240 -23.40 -10.06 45.92
C LYS A 240 -21.94 -9.69 46.24
N ILE A 241 -21.67 -9.30 47.49
CA ILE A 241 -20.30 -9.12 47.99
C ILE A 241 -19.68 -10.52 48.09
N VAL A 242 -18.88 -10.90 47.09
CA VAL A 242 -18.05 -12.11 47.17
C VAL A 242 -16.76 -11.72 47.88
N LEU A 243 -16.48 -12.35 49.02
CA LEU A 243 -15.20 -12.18 49.71
C LEU A 243 -14.06 -12.73 48.83
N PRO A 244 -12.87 -12.07 48.81
CA PRO A 244 -11.69 -12.60 48.14
C PRO A 244 -11.42 -14.03 48.59
N ASN A 245 -11.16 -14.92 47.63
CA ASN A 245 -10.94 -16.33 47.92
C ASN A 245 -9.49 -16.54 48.46
N ALA A 246 -9.19 -17.74 48.95
CA ALA A 246 -7.87 -18.04 49.51
C ALA A 246 -6.71 -17.91 48.50
N GLN A 247 -7.00 -18.04 47.20
CA GLN A 247 -6.03 -17.86 46.11
C GLN A 247 -5.72 -16.37 45.88
N ASP A 248 -6.72 -15.49 45.97
CA ASP A 248 -6.56 -14.04 45.87
C ASP A 248 -5.66 -13.51 47.00
N VAL A 249 -5.89 -14.00 48.23
CA VAL A 249 -5.07 -13.64 49.40
C VAL A 249 -3.64 -14.18 49.30
N ALA A 250 -3.46 -15.37 48.72
CA ALA A 250 -2.14 -15.95 48.51
C ALA A 250 -1.33 -15.18 47.44
N ALA A 251 -1.99 -14.74 46.37
CA ALA A 251 -1.37 -13.91 45.33
C ALA A 251 -0.98 -12.54 45.85
N GLU A 252 -1.84 -11.87 46.63
CA GLU A 252 -1.52 -10.58 47.22
C GLU A 252 -0.33 -10.69 48.20
N LYS A 253 -0.24 -11.80 48.94
CA LYS A 253 0.87 -12.06 49.87
C LYS A 253 2.20 -12.29 49.13
N SER A 254 2.20 -12.99 48.00
CA SER A 254 3.42 -13.22 47.21
C SER A 254 3.89 -11.94 46.51
N GLU A 255 2.97 -11.15 45.97
CA GLU A 255 3.27 -9.85 45.37
C GLU A 255 3.87 -8.90 46.41
N LYS A 256 3.27 -8.82 47.59
CA LYS A 256 3.78 -7.98 48.68
C LYS A 256 5.17 -8.42 49.15
N ALA A 257 5.42 -9.73 49.23
CA ALA A 257 6.73 -10.27 49.58
C ALA A 257 7.79 -9.94 48.52
N LEU A 258 7.44 -9.97 47.24
CA LEU A 258 8.32 -9.57 46.15
C LEU A 258 8.68 -8.08 46.22
N ILE A 259 7.67 -7.22 46.45
CA ILE A 259 7.88 -5.77 46.58
C ILE A 259 8.76 -5.45 47.78
N GLU A 260 8.55 -6.09 48.93
CA GLU A 260 9.41 -5.92 50.11
C GLU A 260 10.84 -6.44 49.86
N GLY A 261 10.99 -7.51 49.08
CA GLY A 261 12.30 -8.04 48.67
C GLY A 261 13.08 -7.06 47.78
N ILE A 262 12.40 -6.43 46.82
CA ILE A 262 12.98 -5.40 45.96
C ILE A 262 13.29 -4.12 46.76
N ALA A 263 12.43 -3.72 47.69
CA ALA A 263 12.66 -2.54 48.52
C ALA A 263 13.87 -2.70 49.47
N LYS A 264 14.14 -3.93 49.92
CA LYS A 264 15.31 -4.26 50.77
C LYS A 264 16.55 -4.65 49.95
N PHE A 265 16.47 -4.58 48.63
CA PHE A 265 17.56 -4.93 47.74
C PHE A 265 18.68 -3.90 47.84
N ASP A 266 19.83 -4.35 48.36
CA ASP A 266 21.02 -3.53 48.49
C ASP A 266 21.78 -3.48 47.16
N ALA A 267 21.54 -2.41 46.40
CA ALA A 267 22.16 -2.19 45.09
C ALA A 267 23.69 -2.11 45.14
N THR A 268 24.30 -1.93 46.33
CA THR A 268 25.77 -1.89 46.49
C THR A 268 26.41 -3.27 46.47
N LYS A 269 25.62 -4.35 46.61
CA LYS A 269 26.07 -5.74 46.51
C LYS A 269 26.00 -6.32 45.09
N LEU A 270 25.46 -5.55 44.14
CA LEU A 270 25.56 -5.89 42.73
C LEU A 270 27.03 -5.81 42.31
N LYS A 271 27.55 -6.86 41.67
CA LYS A 271 28.86 -6.80 41.03
C LYS A 271 28.82 -5.65 40.03
N HIS A 272 29.80 -4.76 40.09
CA HIS A 272 30.00 -3.76 39.04
C HIS A 272 30.33 -4.50 37.74
N THR A 273 29.35 -4.61 36.86
CA THR A 273 29.58 -4.97 35.47
C THR A 273 29.72 -3.66 34.73
N GLU A 274 30.95 -3.35 34.35
CA GLU A 274 31.26 -2.24 33.46
C GLU A 274 30.55 -2.50 32.12
N THR A 275 29.45 -1.81 31.87
CA THR A 275 28.75 -1.88 30.58
C THR A 275 29.62 -1.18 29.54
N GLN A 276 30.41 -1.95 28.80
CA GLN A 276 30.93 -1.47 27.53
C GLN A 276 29.77 -1.34 26.55
N GLU A 277 29.38 -0.11 26.25
CA GLU A 277 28.58 0.22 25.08
C GLU A 277 29.33 -0.30 23.84
N LYS A 278 28.91 -1.46 23.32
CA LYS A 278 29.32 -1.88 21.98
C LYS A 278 28.58 -1.02 20.97
N ASN A 279 29.03 0.21 20.82
CA ASN A 279 29.09 0.82 19.50
C ASN A 279 30.38 0.28 18.90
N PRO A 280 30.38 -0.81 18.11
CA PRO A 280 31.60 -1.25 17.46
C PRO A 280 32.07 -0.09 16.57
N LEU A 281 33.16 0.55 16.99
CA LEU A 281 33.91 1.43 16.10
C LEU A 281 34.20 0.62 14.83
N PRO A 282 34.04 1.20 13.63
CA PRO A 282 34.31 0.50 12.39
C PRO A 282 35.71 -0.11 12.46
N ASP A 283 35.82 -1.41 12.19
CA ASP A 283 37.10 -2.12 12.24
C ASP A 283 38.13 -1.45 11.32
N LYS A 284 39.42 -1.63 11.60
CA LYS A 284 40.50 -1.04 10.79
C LYS A 284 40.35 -1.35 9.30
N ASP A 285 39.82 -2.53 8.99
CA ASP A 285 39.56 -2.98 7.62
C ASP A 285 38.39 -2.21 6.98
N VAL A 286 37.34 -1.90 7.74
CA VAL A 286 36.20 -1.09 7.28
C VAL A 286 36.63 0.34 7.00
N VAL A 287 37.46 0.93 7.88
CA VAL A 287 38.03 2.27 7.67
C VAL A 287 38.99 2.29 6.47
N LEU A 288 39.77 1.23 6.26
CA LEU A 288 40.65 1.11 5.11
C LEU A 288 39.85 0.99 3.82
N GLN A 289 38.77 0.21 3.82
CA GLN A 289 37.88 0.02 2.68
C GLN A 289 37.10 1.31 2.34
N GLU A 290 36.64 2.04 3.36
CA GLU A 290 36.02 3.37 3.18
C GLU A 290 37.02 4.34 2.54
N ARG A 291 38.28 4.32 3.00
CA ARG A 291 39.34 5.17 2.45
C ARG A 291 39.74 4.79 1.03
N THR A 292 39.81 3.50 0.70
CA THR A 292 40.09 3.06 -0.69
C THR A 292 38.94 3.43 -1.61
N HIS A 293 37.70 3.28 -1.16
CA HIS A 293 36.52 3.69 -1.93
C HIS A 293 36.50 5.21 -2.17
N GLN A 294 36.78 6.02 -1.15
CA GLN A 294 36.83 7.47 -1.28
C GLN A 294 37.98 7.93 -2.19
N ASN A 295 39.15 7.27 -2.13
CA ASN A 295 40.25 7.54 -3.04
C ASN A 295 39.93 7.16 -4.50
N LEU A 296 39.21 6.05 -4.71
CA LEU A 296 38.77 5.65 -6.05
C LEU A 296 37.78 6.67 -6.62
N LEU A 297 36.80 7.09 -5.82
CA LEU A 297 35.81 8.10 -6.21
C LEU A 297 36.49 9.43 -6.56
N ASN A 298 37.36 9.95 -5.69
CA ASN A 298 38.10 11.19 -5.96
C ASN A 298 39.01 11.04 -7.20
N GLY A 299 39.61 9.86 -7.39
CA GLY A 299 40.43 9.55 -8.56
C GLY A 299 39.66 9.55 -9.87
N VAL A 300 38.37 9.17 -9.86
CA VAL A 300 37.46 9.20 -11.02
C VAL A 300 36.87 10.60 -11.21
N GLU A 301 36.47 11.28 -10.13
CA GLU A 301 35.88 12.62 -10.17
C GLU A 301 36.88 13.67 -10.68
N HIS A 302 38.16 13.53 -10.32
CA HIS A 302 39.23 14.42 -10.76
C HIS A 302 40.13 13.78 -11.83
N PHE A 303 39.63 12.75 -12.51
CA PHE A 303 40.37 12.09 -13.57
C PHE A 303 40.56 13.03 -14.77
N ASP A 304 41.80 13.41 -15.03
CA ASP A 304 42.15 14.26 -16.16
C ASP A 304 42.04 13.49 -17.48
N LYS A 305 40.91 13.69 -18.18
CA LYS A 305 40.59 13.09 -19.48
C LYS A 305 41.62 13.40 -20.57
N SER A 306 42.46 14.43 -20.39
CA SER A 306 43.53 14.75 -21.35
C SER A 306 44.71 13.75 -21.32
N THR A 307 44.80 12.94 -20.26
CA THR A 307 45.85 11.90 -20.11
C THR A 307 45.48 10.57 -20.76
N MET A 308 44.24 10.41 -21.24
CA MET A 308 43.83 9.20 -21.96
C MET A 308 44.43 9.17 -23.37
N LYS A 309 45.10 8.07 -23.72
CA LYS A 309 45.54 7.82 -25.09
C LYS A 309 44.31 7.59 -25.96
N HIS A 310 44.22 8.28 -27.11
CA HIS A 310 43.23 7.96 -28.12
C HIS A 310 43.39 6.50 -28.56
N ALA A 311 42.34 5.71 -28.40
CA ALA A 311 42.27 4.35 -28.90
C ALA A 311 41.63 4.39 -30.29
N GLU A 312 42.46 4.28 -31.34
CA GLU A 312 41.97 3.93 -32.68
C GLU A 312 41.60 2.44 -32.66
N THR A 313 40.31 2.16 -32.59
CA THR A 313 39.78 0.81 -32.74
C THR A 313 39.70 0.45 -34.22
N SER A 314 40.61 -0.42 -34.70
CA SER A 314 40.42 -1.09 -36.00
C SER A 314 39.47 -2.28 -35.83
N GLU A 315 38.29 -2.19 -36.40
CA GLU A 315 37.31 -3.27 -36.47
C GLU A 315 37.83 -4.40 -37.36
N LYS A 316 38.09 -5.59 -36.79
CA LYS A 316 38.27 -6.82 -37.57
C LYS A 316 36.91 -7.49 -37.77
N GLY A 317 36.10 -6.93 -38.65
CA GLY A 317 34.95 -7.65 -39.23
C GLY A 317 35.47 -8.70 -40.21
N VAL A 318 35.54 -9.96 -39.80
CA VAL A 318 35.82 -11.05 -40.74
C VAL A 318 34.54 -11.28 -41.54
N LEU A 319 34.57 -10.94 -42.83
CA LEU A 319 33.47 -11.20 -43.75
C LEU A 319 33.20 -12.71 -43.84
N PRO A 320 31.92 -13.15 -43.90
CA PRO A 320 31.59 -14.55 -44.10
C PRO A 320 32.17 -15.07 -45.42
N ASN A 321 32.78 -16.26 -45.37
CA ASN A 321 33.46 -16.88 -46.51
C ASN A 321 32.48 -17.19 -47.65
N THR A 322 32.96 -17.19 -48.90
CA THR A 322 32.16 -17.40 -50.12
C THR A 322 31.28 -18.65 -50.08
N GLU A 323 31.75 -19.72 -49.42
CA GLU A 323 31.00 -20.97 -49.25
C GLU A 323 29.71 -20.80 -48.42
N VAL A 324 29.72 -19.94 -47.41
CA VAL A 324 28.56 -19.66 -46.55
C VAL A 324 27.49 -18.90 -47.35
N ILE A 325 27.93 -17.98 -48.19
CA ILE A 325 27.06 -17.17 -49.06
C ILE A 325 26.38 -18.05 -50.13
N GLU A 326 27.11 -19.01 -50.70
CA GLU A 326 26.55 -19.94 -51.69
C GLU A 326 25.53 -20.91 -51.06
N GLN A 327 25.79 -21.38 -49.84
CA GLN A 327 24.86 -22.23 -49.10
C GLN A 327 23.57 -21.48 -48.72
N GLU A 328 23.67 -20.26 -48.19
CA GLU A 328 22.49 -19.44 -47.89
C GLU A 328 21.69 -19.15 -49.17
N LYS A 329 22.36 -18.81 -50.28
CA LYS A 329 21.71 -18.56 -51.55
C LYS A 329 20.95 -19.79 -52.07
N ALA A 330 21.56 -20.97 -51.99
CA ALA A 330 20.91 -22.23 -52.35
C ALA A 330 19.69 -22.51 -51.45
N GLN A 331 19.79 -22.24 -50.15
CA GLN A 331 18.69 -22.41 -49.22
C GLN A 331 17.52 -21.45 -49.52
N THR A 332 17.80 -20.15 -49.73
CA THR A 332 16.75 -19.18 -50.11
C THR A 332 16.06 -19.54 -51.43
N ASN A 333 16.79 -20.04 -52.42
CA ASN A 333 16.19 -20.47 -53.69
C ASN A 333 15.28 -21.69 -53.54
N LEU A 334 15.63 -22.62 -52.65
CA LEU A 334 14.77 -23.78 -52.34
C LEU A 334 13.49 -23.33 -51.64
N LEU A 335 13.60 -22.45 -50.65
CA LEU A 335 12.43 -21.92 -49.95
C LEU A 335 11.52 -21.13 -50.90
N SER A 336 12.07 -20.29 -51.78
CA SER A 336 11.26 -19.54 -52.75
C SER A 336 10.57 -20.47 -53.76
N GLY A 337 11.19 -21.60 -54.11
CA GLY A 337 10.58 -22.61 -54.97
C GLY A 337 9.39 -23.32 -54.33
N ILE A 338 9.44 -23.53 -53.01
CA ILE A 338 8.33 -24.12 -52.23
C ILE A 338 7.22 -23.10 -52.02
N GLU A 339 7.56 -21.86 -51.67
CA GLU A 339 6.59 -20.78 -51.43
C GLU A 339 5.80 -20.42 -52.68
N ASN A 340 6.45 -20.43 -53.85
CA ASN A 340 5.81 -20.16 -55.14
C ASN A 340 5.32 -21.43 -55.85
N PHE A 341 5.26 -22.57 -55.14
CA PHE A 341 4.78 -23.81 -55.72
C PHE A 341 3.27 -23.76 -55.95
N ASP A 342 2.87 -23.76 -57.21
CA ASP A 342 1.48 -23.76 -57.61
C ASP A 342 0.90 -25.18 -57.55
N SER A 343 0.19 -25.47 -56.46
CA SER A 343 -0.46 -26.76 -56.19
C SER A 343 -1.55 -27.12 -57.22
N SER A 344 -2.04 -26.16 -58.01
CA SER A 344 -3.02 -26.42 -59.07
C SER A 344 -2.43 -27.12 -60.31
N LYS A 345 -1.09 -27.09 -60.46
CA LYS A 345 -0.36 -27.78 -61.54
C LYS A 345 -0.05 -29.24 -61.20
N LEU A 346 -0.39 -29.71 -60.00
CA LEU A 346 -0.30 -31.12 -59.66
C LEU A 346 -1.30 -31.92 -60.51
N LYS A 347 -0.79 -32.88 -61.28
CA LYS A 347 -1.65 -33.78 -62.06
C LYS A 347 -2.50 -34.60 -61.09
N HIS A 348 -3.80 -34.68 -61.35
CA HIS A 348 -4.68 -35.52 -60.57
C HIS A 348 -4.24 -36.99 -60.71
N ALA A 349 -3.83 -37.59 -59.61
CA ALA A 349 -3.50 -39.00 -59.52
C ALA A 349 -4.63 -39.68 -58.74
N GLU A 350 -5.31 -40.63 -59.37
CA GLU A 350 -6.33 -41.42 -58.71
C GLU A 350 -5.65 -42.39 -57.73
N THR A 351 -5.69 -42.06 -56.45
CA THR A 351 -5.22 -42.93 -55.38
C THR A 351 -6.22 -44.06 -55.18
N GLN A 352 -5.90 -45.27 -55.63
CA GLN A 352 -6.65 -46.46 -55.22
C GLN A 352 -6.26 -46.84 -53.80
N GLU A 353 -6.99 -46.29 -52.83
CA GLU A 353 -6.97 -46.76 -51.45
C GLU A 353 -7.70 -48.11 -51.39
N LYS A 354 -6.96 -49.20 -51.54
CA LYS A 354 -7.48 -50.53 -51.23
C LYS A 354 -7.63 -50.61 -49.72
N ASN A 355 -8.82 -50.30 -49.24
CA ASN A 355 -9.24 -50.60 -47.88
C ASN A 355 -10.05 -51.90 -47.93
N PRO A 356 -9.42 -53.09 -48.00
CA PRO A 356 -10.18 -54.34 -47.96
C PRO A 356 -10.89 -54.40 -46.61
N LEU A 357 -12.22 -54.41 -46.64
CA LEU A 357 -13.01 -54.73 -45.46
C LEU A 357 -12.55 -56.11 -44.94
N PRO A 358 -12.24 -56.26 -43.65
CA PRO A 358 -11.81 -57.54 -43.09
C PRO A 358 -12.82 -58.62 -43.48
N THR A 359 -12.37 -59.71 -44.08
CA THR A 359 -13.24 -60.84 -44.39
C THR A 359 -13.73 -61.47 -43.10
N LYS A 360 -14.87 -62.16 -43.18
CA LYS A 360 -15.56 -62.74 -42.02
C LYS A 360 -14.65 -63.67 -41.21
N GLU A 361 -13.71 -64.35 -41.86
CA GLU A 361 -12.71 -65.19 -41.19
C GLU A 361 -11.77 -64.39 -40.28
N ILE A 362 -11.37 -63.19 -40.67
CA ILE A 362 -10.48 -62.31 -39.89
C ILE A 362 -11.21 -61.79 -38.65
N ILE A 363 -12.49 -61.43 -38.81
CA ILE A 363 -13.35 -60.97 -37.70
C ILE A 363 -13.59 -62.09 -36.68
N ASP A 364 -13.78 -63.33 -37.15
CA ASP A 364 -14.01 -64.47 -36.27
C ASP A 364 -12.70 -64.93 -35.56
N GLN A 365 -11.54 -64.75 -36.19
CA GLN A 365 -10.24 -64.93 -35.53
C GLN A 365 -9.99 -63.90 -34.42
N GLU A 366 -10.31 -62.62 -34.65
CA GLU A 366 -10.18 -61.60 -33.59
C GLU A 366 -11.18 -61.76 -32.46
N LYS A 367 -12.36 -62.35 -32.71
CA LYS A 367 -13.34 -62.68 -31.65
C LYS A 367 -12.97 -63.90 -30.80
N SER A 368 -12.00 -64.69 -31.24
CA SER A 368 -11.55 -65.91 -30.55
C SER A 368 -10.19 -65.78 -29.87
N ALA A 369 -9.52 -64.63 -30.03
CA ALA A 369 -8.43 -64.17 -29.16
C ALA A 369 -9.01 -63.37 -27.98
#